data_AF-A0A8J6SZ11-F1
#
_entry.id   AF-A0A8J6SZ11-F1
#
_cell.length_a   1.000
_cell.length_b   1.000
_cell.length_c   1.000
_cell.angle_alpha   90.00
_cell.angle_beta   90.00
_cell.angle_gamma   90.00
#
_symmetry.space_group_name_H-M   'P 1'
#
loop_
_entity.id
_entity.type
_entity.pdbx_description
1 polymer ?
#
loop_
_entity_poly.entity_id
_entity_poly.type
_entity_poly.pdbx_seq_one_letter_code
_entity_poly.pdbx_strand_id
1 'polypeptide(L)'
;MLPFKKSTPSQLNFLSLWGGYPAPVSFATQNYHCLHAFKFTNATGKSKDVRWNFISNGGEKFLSKSELAGKDKNYLSSELLNRAASKPAWTMEAVLAENSDSLIDPSKPWPESRKKVGLGLLTISSAQLSSAPG
;
A
#
# COMPACT_ATOMS: atom_id res chain seq x y z
N MET A 1 -23.39 9.00 15.40
CA MET A 1 -22.92 8.30 14.19
C MET A 1 -22.82 9.33 13.08
N LEU A 2 -21.61 9.63 12.58
CA LEU A 2 -21.35 10.86 11.80
C LEU A 2 -22.15 10.93 10.47
N PRO A 3 -22.79 12.07 10.14
CA PRO A 3 -23.68 12.23 8.98
C PRO A 3 -23.02 12.07 7.60
N PHE A 4 -21.68 11.96 7.55
CA PHE A 4 -20.90 11.83 6.31
C PHE A 4 -21.06 10.47 5.61
N LYS A 5 -21.36 9.38 6.34
CA LYS A 5 -21.45 8.03 5.76
C LYS A 5 -22.65 7.81 4.82
N LYS A 6 -23.69 8.64 4.88
CA LYS A 6 -24.99 8.34 4.25
C LYS A 6 -25.14 8.86 2.82
N SER A 7 -24.23 9.71 2.34
CA SER A 7 -24.45 10.49 1.11
C SER A 7 -23.31 10.45 0.09
N THR A 8 -22.36 9.50 0.20
CA THR A 8 -21.18 9.48 -0.69
C THR A 8 -20.85 8.06 -1.18
N PRO A 9 -21.48 7.59 -2.27
CA PRO A 9 -21.30 6.23 -2.82
C PRO A 9 -19.84 5.85 -3.13
N SER A 10 -19.00 6.82 -3.52
CA SER A 10 -17.57 6.60 -3.78
C SER A 10 -16.77 6.17 -2.54
N GLN A 11 -17.31 6.35 -1.33
CA GLN A 11 -16.66 5.93 -0.09
C GLN A 11 -16.96 4.49 0.29
N LEU A 12 -17.93 3.82 -0.34
CA LEU A 12 -18.33 2.47 0.05
C LEU A 12 -17.16 1.48 -0.05
N ASN A 13 -16.35 1.60 -1.10
CA ASN A 13 -15.16 0.77 -1.28
C ASN A 13 -14.07 1.07 -0.24
N PHE A 14 -13.90 2.32 0.19
CA PHE A 14 -12.96 2.66 1.26
C PHE A 14 -13.48 2.18 2.63
N LEU A 15 -14.76 2.38 2.91
CA LEU A 15 -15.39 2.04 4.18
C LEU A 15 -15.45 0.52 4.42
N SER A 16 -15.64 -0.27 3.36
CA SER A 16 -15.57 -1.74 3.45
C SER A 16 -14.16 -2.23 3.81
N LEU A 17 -13.12 -1.51 3.38
CA LEU A 17 -11.72 -1.80 3.73
C LEU A 17 -11.35 -1.30 5.14
N TRP A 18 -11.87 -0.14 5.56
CA TRP A 18 -11.39 0.56 6.76
C TRP A 18 -12.00 0.07 8.08
N GLY A 19 -13.18 -0.58 8.04
CA GLY A 19 -13.95 -0.96 9.24
C GLY A 19 -13.33 -2.04 10.14
N GLY A 20 -12.23 -2.68 9.72
CA GLY A 20 -11.65 -3.80 10.46
C GLY A 20 -10.25 -4.24 10.01
N TYR A 21 -9.52 -3.39 9.30
CA TYR A 21 -8.17 -3.73 8.86
C TYR A 21 -7.26 -3.88 10.11
N PRO A 22 -6.72 -5.08 10.37
CA PRO A 22 -5.99 -5.35 11.60
C PRO A 22 -4.65 -4.59 11.62
N ALA A 23 -4.16 -4.29 12.83
CA ALA A 23 -2.90 -3.57 12.99
C ALA A 23 -1.74 -4.43 12.46
N PRO A 24 -0.85 -3.89 11.61
CA PRO A 24 0.25 -4.68 11.07
C PRO A 24 1.31 -4.97 12.12
N VAL A 25 2.07 -6.05 11.92
CA VAL A 25 3.27 -6.34 12.73
C VAL A 25 4.35 -5.29 12.48
N SER A 26 4.46 -4.81 11.24
CA SER A 26 5.50 -3.91 10.76
C SER A 26 5.01 -3.11 9.56
N PHE A 27 5.58 -1.92 9.30
CA PHE A 27 5.49 -1.30 7.98
C PHE A 27 6.03 -2.23 6.86
N ALA A 28 7.04 -3.04 7.18
CA ALA A 28 7.64 -3.99 6.24
C ALA A 28 6.75 -5.16 5.86
N THR A 29 5.70 -5.45 6.63
CA THR A 29 4.81 -6.59 6.41
C THR A 29 3.48 -6.12 5.82
N GLN A 30 3.51 -5.09 4.99
CA GLN A 30 2.34 -4.52 4.33
C GLN A 30 2.55 -4.43 2.83
N ASN A 31 1.48 -4.71 2.10
CA ASN A 31 1.39 -4.38 0.69
C ASN A 31 0.92 -2.93 0.56
N TYR A 32 1.52 -2.20 -0.37
CA TYR A 32 1.15 -0.81 -0.65
C TYR A 32 0.62 -0.72 -2.08
N HIS A 33 -0.57 -0.17 -2.23
CA HIS A 33 -1.28 -0.10 -3.51
C HIS A 33 -1.48 1.35 -3.96
N CYS A 34 -1.04 1.68 -5.16
CA CYS A 34 -1.33 2.98 -5.75
C CYS A 34 -2.78 3.01 -6.25
N LEU A 35 -3.54 4.01 -5.81
CA LEU A 35 -4.94 4.17 -6.22
C LEU A 35 -5.08 4.91 -7.55
N HIS A 36 -4.15 5.81 -7.87
CA HIS A 36 -4.22 6.64 -9.07
C HIS A 36 -3.61 5.93 -10.27
N ALA A 37 -4.21 6.13 -11.44
CA ALA A 37 -3.63 5.68 -12.70
C ALA A 37 -2.59 6.69 -13.21
N PHE A 38 -1.52 6.17 -13.79
CA PHE A 38 -0.44 6.92 -14.41
C PHE A 38 -0.16 6.35 -15.81
N LYS A 39 0.49 7.14 -16.66
CA LYS A 39 0.89 6.73 -18.00
C LYS A 39 2.39 6.53 -18.06
N PHE A 40 2.82 5.31 -18.40
CA PHE A 40 4.23 5.00 -18.64
C PHE A 40 4.49 5.05 -20.14
N THR A 41 5.47 5.85 -20.57
CA THR A 41 5.86 6.02 -21.97
C THR A 41 7.30 5.57 -22.15
N ASN A 42 7.56 4.71 -23.14
CA ASN A 42 8.91 4.25 -23.44
C ASN A 42 9.66 5.21 -24.40
N ALA A 43 10.94 4.93 -24.65
CA ALA A 43 11.78 5.74 -25.55
C ALA A 43 11.28 5.80 -27.01
N THR A 44 10.45 4.84 -27.45
CA THR A 44 9.86 4.83 -28.79
C THR A 44 8.49 5.53 -28.85
N GLY A 45 8.05 6.18 -27.76
CA GLY A 45 6.77 6.90 -27.67
C GLY A 45 5.54 6.01 -27.38
N LYS A 46 5.71 4.70 -27.21
CA LYS A 46 4.61 3.79 -26.87
C LYS A 46 4.23 3.98 -25.39
N SER A 47 2.94 4.17 -25.15
CA SER A 47 2.39 4.42 -23.82
C SER A 47 1.53 3.28 -23.29
N LYS A 48 1.48 3.10 -21.97
CA LYS A 48 0.52 2.23 -21.28
C LYS A 48 0.07 2.87 -19.98
N ASP A 49 -1.24 2.86 -19.74
CA ASP A 49 -1.79 3.28 -18.45
C ASP A 49 -1.67 2.15 -17.42
N VAL A 50 -1.22 2.52 -16.22
CA VAL A 50 -0.86 1.59 -15.15
C VAL A 50 -1.27 2.13 -13.79
N ARG A 51 -1.53 1.22 -12.85
CA ARG A 51 -1.33 1.44 -11.41
C ARG A 51 -0.10 0.65 -10.99
N TRP A 52 0.51 0.94 -9.85
CA TRP A 52 1.60 0.12 -9.32
C TRP A 52 1.37 -0.26 -7.86
N ASN A 53 1.96 -1.39 -7.46
CA ASN A 53 1.94 -1.88 -6.09
C ASN A 53 3.36 -2.19 -5.63
N PHE A 54 3.56 -2.14 -4.31
CA PHE A 54 4.70 -2.76 -3.64
C PHE A 54 4.19 -3.94 -2.83
N ILE A 55 4.56 -5.15 -3.24
CA ILE A 55 4.19 -6.38 -2.56
C ILE A 55 5.32 -6.75 -1.61
N SER A 56 5.03 -6.87 -0.32
CA SER A 56 6.04 -7.23 0.67
C SER A 56 6.56 -8.63 0.41
N ASN A 57 7.87 -8.77 0.25
CA ASN A 57 8.50 -10.09 0.11
C ASN A 57 8.45 -10.89 1.43
N GLY A 58 8.20 -10.22 2.56
CA GLY A 58 8.01 -10.85 3.86
C GLY A 58 6.56 -11.30 4.14
N GLY A 59 5.63 -11.00 3.22
CA GLY A 59 4.20 -11.27 3.34
C GLY A 59 3.48 -10.33 4.30
N GLU A 60 2.15 -10.28 4.17
CA GLU A 60 1.30 -9.53 5.10
C GLU A 60 1.21 -10.22 6.45
N LYS A 61 1.43 -9.46 7.52
CA LYS A 61 1.37 -9.95 8.91
C LYS A 61 0.69 -8.93 9.80
N PHE A 62 -0.22 -9.42 10.62
CA PHE A 62 -1.06 -8.60 11.47
C PHE A 62 -1.05 -9.08 12.91
N LEU A 63 -1.19 -8.15 13.84
CA LEU A 63 -1.33 -8.40 15.27
C LEU A 63 -2.78 -8.77 15.58
N SER A 64 -2.95 -9.70 16.51
CA SER A 64 -4.20 -9.89 17.23
C SER A 64 -4.52 -8.68 18.13
N LYS A 65 -5.76 -8.58 18.59
CA LYS A 65 -6.19 -7.50 19.49
C LYS A 65 -5.42 -7.49 20.81
N SER A 66 -5.09 -8.67 21.36
CA SER A 66 -4.32 -8.80 22.59
C SER A 66 -2.86 -8.36 22.40
N GLU A 67 -2.23 -8.76 21.29
CA GLU A 67 -0.87 -8.31 20.98
C GLU A 67 -0.81 -6.80 20.78
N LEU A 68 -1.80 -6.22 20.09
CA LEU A 68 -1.90 -4.78 19.87
C LEU A 68 -2.07 -4.00 21.18
N ALA A 69 -2.87 -4.52 22.12
CA ALA A 69 -3.09 -3.86 23.41
C ALA A 69 -1.81 -3.69 24.24
N GLY A 70 -0.80 -4.54 24.01
CA GLY A 70 0.52 -4.46 24.64
C GLY A 70 1.55 -3.59 23.90
N LYS A 71 1.21 -2.99 22.75
CA LYS A 71 2.14 -2.16 21.97
C LYS A 71 2.12 -0.71 22.44
N ASP A 72 3.28 -0.07 22.41
CA ASP A 72 3.40 1.37 22.60
C ASP A 72 2.95 2.14 21.33
N LYS A 73 2.73 3.45 21.44
CA LYS A 73 2.23 4.27 20.32
C LYS A 73 3.19 4.35 19.13
N ASN A 74 4.48 4.09 19.34
CA ASN A 74 5.55 4.20 18.35
C ASN A 74 6.04 2.82 17.86
N TYR A 75 5.33 1.73 18.20
CA TYR A 75 5.83 0.38 17.97
C TYR A 75 6.23 0.11 16.52
N LEU A 76 5.50 0.64 15.53
CA LEU A 76 5.82 0.46 14.11
C LEU A 76 7.14 1.13 13.73
N SER A 77 7.41 2.32 14.27
CA SER A 77 8.68 3.04 14.03
C SER A 77 9.84 2.28 14.68
N SER A 78 9.70 1.90 15.94
CA SER A 78 10.70 1.12 16.68
C SER A 78 10.98 -0.23 16.00
N GLU A 79 9.93 -0.88 15.53
CA GLU A 79 10.03 -2.16 14.83
C GLU A 79 10.76 -2.01 13.49
N LEU A 80 10.44 -0.98 12.70
CA LEU A 80 11.11 -0.74 11.41
C LEU A 80 12.60 -0.40 11.59
N LEU A 81 12.96 0.38 12.61
CA LEU A 81 14.36 0.67 12.93
C LEU A 81 15.15 -0.61 13.17
N ASN A 82 14.61 -1.50 14.01
CA ASN A 82 15.24 -2.78 14.32
C ASN A 82 15.28 -3.69 13.08
N ARG A 83 14.21 -3.70 12.29
CA ARG A 83 14.10 -4.54 11.09
C ARG A 83 15.00 -4.05 9.95
N ALA A 84 15.38 -2.77 9.90
CA ALA A 84 16.20 -2.24 8.81
C ALA A 84 17.51 -3.04 8.61
N ALA A 85 18.09 -3.59 9.68
CA ALA A 85 19.26 -4.47 9.60
C ALA A 85 19.02 -5.73 8.75
N SER A 86 17.79 -6.24 8.69
CA SER A 86 17.41 -7.39 7.85
C SER A 86 17.09 -7.02 6.41
N LYS A 87 17.24 -5.75 6.02
CA LYS A 87 16.96 -5.23 4.68
C LYS A 87 15.60 -5.67 4.12
N PRO A 88 14.47 -5.31 4.77
CA PRO A 88 13.16 -5.67 4.26
C PRO A 88 12.97 -5.11 2.84
N ALA A 89 12.28 -5.89 2.00
CA ALA A 89 12.17 -5.62 0.58
C ALA A 89 10.76 -5.87 0.05
N TRP A 90 10.43 -5.16 -1.03
CA TRP A 90 9.17 -5.26 -1.75
C TRP A 90 9.41 -5.42 -3.23
N THR A 91 8.65 -6.29 -3.86
CA THR A 91 8.56 -6.36 -5.32
C THR A 91 7.62 -5.26 -5.81
N MET A 92 8.13 -4.35 -6.63
CA MET A 92 7.32 -3.36 -7.32
C MET A 92 6.70 -4.02 -8.56
N GLU A 93 5.38 -3.92 -8.71
CA GLU A 93 4.64 -4.41 -9.87
C GLU A 93 3.80 -3.31 -10.50
N ALA A 94 3.72 -3.26 -11.83
CA ALA A 94 2.72 -2.50 -12.57
C ALA A 94 1.52 -3.39 -12.86
N VAL A 95 0.33 -2.91 -12.53
CA VAL A 95 -0.96 -3.45 -12.98
C VAL A 95 -1.33 -2.71 -14.25
N LEU A 96 -1.53 -3.44 -15.35
CA LEU A 96 -1.81 -2.84 -16.66
C LEU A 96 -3.31 -2.58 -16.83
N ALA A 97 -3.67 -1.36 -17.22
CA ALA A 97 -5.06 -1.01 -17.50
C ALA A 97 -5.59 -1.72 -18.75
N GLU A 98 -6.88 -2.01 -18.73
CA GLU A 98 -7.70 -2.37 -19.88
C GLU A 98 -8.77 -1.30 -20.14
N ASN A 99 -9.46 -1.40 -21.28
CA ASN A 99 -10.39 -0.36 -21.74
C ASN A 99 -11.58 -0.10 -20.80
N SER A 100 -11.97 -1.09 -19.97
CA SER A 100 -13.05 -0.94 -19.01
C SER A 100 -12.63 -0.29 -17.68
N ASP A 101 -11.33 -0.04 -17.49
CA ASP A 101 -10.80 0.49 -16.25
C ASP A 101 -10.95 2.01 -16.18
N SER A 102 -11.35 2.51 -15.01
CA SER A 102 -11.34 3.95 -14.76
C SER A 102 -9.93 4.46 -14.50
N LEU A 103 -9.52 5.46 -15.29
CA LEU A 103 -8.23 6.14 -15.12
C LEU A 103 -8.32 7.40 -14.23
N ILE A 104 -9.53 7.94 -14.03
CA ILE A 104 -9.76 9.23 -13.35
C ILE A 104 -10.49 9.09 -12.02
N ASP A 105 -11.09 7.93 -11.75
CA ASP A 105 -11.81 7.64 -10.50
C ASP A 105 -11.02 6.58 -9.68
N PRO A 106 -10.22 7.00 -8.69
CA PRO A 106 -9.41 6.10 -7.89
C PRO A 106 -10.23 5.26 -6.90
N SER A 107 -11.51 5.57 -6.70
CA SER A 107 -12.41 4.78 -5.84
C SER A 107 -12.93 3.51 -6.51
N LYS A 108 -12.79 3.41 -7.83
CA LYS A 108 -13.12 2.20 -8.60
C LYS A 108 -11.88 1.29 -8.67
N PRO A 109 -11.89 0.14 -7.96
CA PRO A 109 -10.81 -0.82 -8.08
C PRO A 109 -10.81 -1.44 -9.48
N TRP A 110 -9.62 -1.76 -9.99
CA TRP A 110 -9.51 -2.59 -11.18
C TRP A 110 -9.60 -4.07 -10.76
N PRO A 111 -10.09 -4.97 -11.63
CA PRO A 111 -10.15 -6.40 -11.33
C PRO A 111 -8.80 -6.99 -10.91
N GLU A 112 -8.78 -7.94 -9.98
CA GLU A 112 -7.54 -8.60 -9.56
C GLU A 112 -6.89 -9.43 -10.67
N SER A 113 -7.66 -9.85 -11.67
CA SER A 113 -7.21 -10.59 -12.85
C SER A 113 -6.37 -9.76 -13.82
N ARG A 114 -6.21 -8.45 -13.58
CA ARG A 114 -5.40 -7.58 -14.44
C ARG A 114 -3.96 -8.07 -14.50
N LYS A 115 -3.38 -8.02 -15.70
CA LYS A 115 -1.99 -8.42 -15.91
C LYS A 115 -1.07 -7.55 -15.06
N LYS A 116 -0.23 -8.23 -14.28
CA LYS A 116 0.82 -7.63 -13.45
C LYS A 116 2.19 -7.88 -14.08
N VAL A 117 3.06 -6.89 -14.02
CA VAL A 117 4.42 -6.96 -14.54
C VAL A 117 5.38 -6.44 -13.48
N GLY A 118 6.35 -7.26 -13.08
CA GLY A 118 7.40 -6.85 -12.15
C GLY A 118 8.26 -5.72 -12.74
N LEU A 119 8.48 -4.67 -11.97
CA LEU A 119 9.28 -3.50 -12.34
C LEU A 119 10.63 -3.45 -11.64
N GLY A 120 10.73 -4.00 -10.43
CA GLY A 120 11.97 -3.98 -9.66
C GLY A 120 11.76 -4.30 -8.19
N LEU A 121 12.81 -4.04 -7.40
CA LEU A 121 12.83 -4.29 -5.96
C LEU A 121 13.09 -3.00 -5.20
N LEU A 122 12.24 -2.68 -4.23
CA LEU A 122 12.48 -1.65 -3.23
C LEU A 122 13.05 -2.31 -1.98
N THR A 123 14.16 -1.81 -1.43
CA THR A 123 14.75 -2.33 -0.19
C THR A 123 15.05 -1.18 0.75
N ILE A 124 14.74 -1.34 2.05
CA ILE A 124 15.18 -0.40 3.08
C ILE A 124 16.53 -0.88 3.61
N SER A 125 17.59 -0.10 3.38
CA SER A 125 18.94 -0.41 3.86
C SER A 125 19.25 0.16 5.24
N SER A 126 18.53 1.19 5.66
CA SER A 126 18.71 1.89 6.93
C SER A 126 17.46 2.68 7.27
N ALA A 127 17.19 2.88 8.56
CA ALA A 127 16.13 3.75 9.06
C ALA A 127 16.68 4.61 10.20
N GLN A 128 16.10 5.81 10.35
CA GLN A 128 16.44 6.74 11.42
C GLN A 128 15.15 7.35 11.98
N LEU A 129 15.14 7.63 13.28
CA LEU A 129 14.05 8.42 13.85
C LEU A 129 14.23 9.87 13.41
N SER A 130 13.15 10.47 12.93
CA SER A 130 13.13 11.91 12.75
C SER A 130 13.19 12.59 14.12
N SER A 131 14.18 13.45 14.34
CA SER A 131 14.12 14.44 15.40
C SER A 131 13.15 15.52 14.94
N ALA A 132 11.92 15.54 15.46
CA ALA A 132 11.04 16.68 15.23
C ALA A 132 11.70 17.96 15.83
N PRO A 133 11.57 19.13 15.19
CA PRO A 133 11.84 20.39 15.89
C PRO A 133 10.85 20.50 17.05
N GLY A 134 11.36 20.89 18.23
CA GLY A 134 10.55 21.15 19.42
C GLY A 134 9.68 22.39 19.31
#